data_AF-A0A1C3KIW3-F1
#
_entry.id   AF-A0A1C3KIW3-F1
#
_cell.length_a   1.000
_cell.length_b   1.000
_cell.length_c   1.000
_cell.angle_alpha   90.00
_cell.angle_beta   90.00
_cell.angle_gamma   90.00
#
_symmetry.space_group_name_H-M   'P 1'
#
loop_
_entity.id
_entity.type
_entity.pdbx_description
1 polymer ?
#
loop_
_entity_poly.entity_id
_entity_poly.type
_entity_poly.pdbx_seq_one_letter_code
_entity_poly.pdbx_strand_id
1 'polypeptide(L)'
;MATGISIDDLPSKKYYEELKNGIHYEEFDNNTEGTKLSPENSFWSTKIKEYLENYVSNNVDKWTNSNEMKRCRDLNHILNSIIKKIKTKKPYEPSYELVESYINSAAILSLQVQTRKCFRDSKDNYDLDYIENKKNIDDLCEDITFIKDKFSEFHNNNCKQIESYIDEQITALKPIYTKSQAKYSPILGYYNFNSFDDFNDTITNLKSKCQKVTATALAGDQGEMPQHSGKNSSIIAVTSLSGILSSFILLYKTTSFGSMLNTLIRKKIKYGNNLSDKAYYETLEDIPESSHDGAYNILYNSLGDS
;
A
#
# COMPACT_ATOMS: atom_id res chain seq x y z
N MET A 1 -16.07 19.73 -18.95
CA MET A 1 -16.57 19.07 -17.71
C MET A 1 -15.37 18.90 -16.80
N ALA A 2 -15.38 19.47 -15.60
CA ALA A 2 -14.30 19.22 -14.64
C ALA A 2 -14.41 17.75 -14.18
N THR A 3 -13.35 16.98 -14.36
CA THR A 3 -13.24 15.64 -13.76
C THR A 3 -13.17 15.81 -12.25
N GLY A 4 -14.20 15.36 -11.54
CA GLY A 4 -14.22 15.43 -10.09
C GLY A 4 -13.23 14.48 -9.43
N ILE A 5 -12.87 14.82 -8.19
CA ILE A 5 -11.95 14.05 -7.34
C ILE A 5 -12.39 12.58 -7.31
N SER A 6 -11.47 11.69 -7.65
CA SER A 6 -11.59 10.24 -7.59
C SER A 6 -10.86 9.66 -6.37
N ILE A 7 -10.98 8.35 -6.15
CA ILE A 7 -10.24 7.67 -5.08
C ILE A 7 -8.72 7.73 -5.30
N ASP A 8 -8.28 7.73 -6.56
CA ASP A 8 -6.86 7.79 -6.91
C ASP A 8 -6.26 9.19 -6.69
N ASP A 9 -7.11 10.21 -6.53
CA ASP A 9 -6.70 11.57 -6.18
C ASP A 9 -6.48 11.76 -4.67
N LEU A 10 -6.89 10.78 -3.84
CA LEU A 10 -6.60 10.80 -2.42
C LEU A 10 -5.08 10.75 -2.20
N PRO A 11 -4.49 11.65 -1.39
CA PRO A 11 -3.05 11.70 -1.18
C PRO A 11 -2.42 10.37 -0.80
N SER A 12 -3.08 9.60 0.08
CA SER A 12 -2.56 8.30 0.52
C SER A 12 -2.38 7.30 -0.62
N LYS A 13 -3.24 7.35 -1.64
CA LYS A 13 -3.19 6.50 -2.83
C LYS A 13 -2.20 7.03 -3.84
N LYS A 14 -2.38 8.29 -4.21
CA LYS A 14 -1.59 8.97 -5.23
C LYS A 14 -0.09 8.88 -4.94
N TYR A 15 0.32 9.38 -3.77
CA TYR A 15 1.74 9.50 -3.45
C TYR A 15 2.38 8.16 -3.08
N TYR A 16 1.59 7.19 -2.61
CA TYR A 16 2.10 5.84 -2.36
C TYR A 16 2.39 5.09 -3.67
N GLU A 17 1.54 5.22 -4.68
CA GLU A 17 1.84 4.65 -6.00
C GLU A 17 2.99 5.38 -6.70
N GLU A 18 3.07 6.72 -6.59
CA GLU A 18 4.25 7.47 -7.05
C GLU A 18 5.55 7.00 -6.38
N LEU A 19 5.52 6.76 -5.05
CA LEU A 19 6.65 6.22 -4.31
C LEU A 19 7.03 4.82 -4.79
N LYS A 20 6.06 3.89 -4.86
CA LYS A 20 6.30 2.51 -5.31
C LYS A 20 6.92 2.46 -6.69
N ASN A 21 6.39 3.24 -7.63
CA ASN A 21 6.91 3.34 -8.98
C ASN A 21 8.31 3.95 -8.99
N GLY A 22 8.50 5.04 -8.25
CA GLY A 22 9.76 5.77 -8.21
C GLY A 22 10.93 4.97 -7.62
N ILE A 23 10.67 4.09 -6.65
CA ILE A 23 11.70 3.20 -6.09
C ILE A 23 11.74 1.83 -6.78
N HIS A 24 10.93 1.59 -7.81
CA HIS A 24 10.84 0.28 -8.48
C HIS A 24 10.52 -0.86 -7.51
N TYR A 25 9.48 -0.67 -6.68
CA TYR A 25 9.12 -1.59 -5.60
C TYR A 25 8.93 -3.05 -6.05
N GLU A 26 8.42 -3.29 -7.25
CA GLU A 26 8.26 -4.64 -7.81
C GLU A 26 9.61 -5.40 -7.92
N GLU A 27 10.71 -4.71 -8.20
CA GLU A 27 12.03 -5.34 -8.26
C GLU A 27 12.53 -5.77 -6.87
N PHE A 28 12.18 -5.02 -5.81
CA PHE A 28 12.42 -5.46 -4.44
C PHE A 28 11.61 -6.72 -4.13
N ASP A 29 10.33 -6.73 -4.52
CA ASP A 29 9.48 -7.90 -4.33
C ASP A 29 10.05 -9.11 -5.04
N ASN A 30 10.42 -9.00 -6.32
CA ASN A 30 11.00 -10.08 -7.11
C ASN A 30 12.34 -10.58 -6.54
N ASN A 31 13.23 -9.68 -6.12
CA ASN A 31 14.51 -10.07 -5.50
C ASN A 31 14.34 -10.61 -4.06
N THR A 32 13.16 -10.46 -3.48
CA THR A 32 12.78 -11.08 -2.21
C THR A 32 11.82 -12.26 -2.41
N GLU A 33 11.50 -12.68 -3.63
CA GLU A 33 10.75 -13.91 -3.89
C GLU A 33 11.68 -15.13 -3.84
N GLY A 34 11.18 -16.27 -3.36
CA GLY A 34 11.96 -17.50 -3.18
C GLY A 34 12.52 -17.72 -1.77
N THR A 35 13.09 -18.90 -1.53
CA THR A 35 13.54 -19.37 -0.21
C THR A 35 14.91 -18.81 0.20
N LYS A 36 15.78 -18.48 -0.78
CA LYS A 36 17.13 -17.98 -0.50
C LYS A 36 17.32 -16.59 -1.11
N LEU A 37 17.61 -15.61 -0.26
CA LEU A 37 18.05 -14.29 -0.69
C LEU A 37 19.47 -14.41 -1.27
N SER A 38 19.80 -13.60 -2.27
CA SER A 38 21.18 -13.46 -2.76
C SER A 38 21.71 -12.08 -2.41
N PRO A 39 22.28 -11.87 -1.21
CA PRO A 39 22.82 -10.57 -0.76
C PRO A 39 23.90 -10.00 -1.67
N GLU A 40 24.68 -10.88 -2.30
CA GLU A 40 25.74 -10.53 -3.26
C GLU A 40 25.19 -10.05 -4.61
N ASN A 41 23.88 -10.16 -4.83
CA ASN A 41 23.26 -9.63 -6.04
C ASN A 41 23.49 -8.11 -6.10
N SER A 42 24.10 -7.66 -7.20
CA SER A 42 24.35 -6.24 -7.50
C SER A 42 23.11 -5.34 -7.39
N PHE A 43 21.90 -5.93 -7.44
CA PHE A 43 20.65 -5.24 -7.12
C PHE A 43 20.73 -4.53 -5.76
N TRP A 44 21.16 -5.24 -4.71
CA TRP A 44 21.15 -4.71 -3.35
C TRP A 44 22.18 -3.59 -3.17
N SER A 45 23.40 -3.79 -3.67
CA SER A 45 24.51 -2.85 -3.46
C SER A 45 24.50 -1.66 -4.42
N THR A 46 23.88 -1.79 -5.60
CA THR A 46 23.97 -0.78 -6.68
C THR A 46 22.61 -0.23 -7.07
N LYS A 47 21.64 -1.08 -7.45
CA LYS A 47 20.38 -0.61 -8.03
C LYS A 47 19.49 0.13 -7.03
N ILE A 48 19.45 -0.33 -5.77
CA ILE A 48 18.70 0.34 -4.71
C ILE A 48 19.18 1.77 -4.49
N LYS A 49 20.51 1.97 -4.52
CA LYS A 49 21.10 3.30 -4.40
C LYS A 49 20.65 4.19 -5.55
N GLU A 50 20.76 3.71 -6.79
CA GLU A 50 20.33 4.45 -7.98
C GLU A 50 18.84 4.82 -7.92
N TYR A 51 17.96 3.88 -7.55
CA TYR A 51 16.52 4.12 -7.46
C TYR A 51 16.17 5.12 -6.35
N LEU A 52 16.78 5.01 -5.18
CA LEU A 52 16.55 5.95 -4.08
C LEU A 52 17.10 7.34 -4.39
N GLU A 53 18.30 7.45 -4.95
CA GLU A 53 18.89 8.73 -5.33
C GLU A 53 18.01 9.44 -6.36
N ASN A 54 17.59 8.73 -7.42
CA ASN A 54 16.73 9.27 -8.47
C ASN A 54 15.34 9.64 -7.95
N TYR A 55 14.72 8.80 -7.12
CA TYR A 55 13.42 9.12 -6.55
C TYR A 55 13.49 10.37 -5.68
N VAL A 56 14.46 10.43 -4.76
CA VAL A 56 14.59 11.55 -3.82
C VAL A 56 14.93 12.83 -4.59
N SER A 57 15.91 12.82 -5.50
CA SER A 57 16.30 14.02 -6.26
C SER A 57 15.16 14.60 -7.10
N ASN A 58 14.31 13.74 -7.67
CA ASN A 58 13.24 14.18 -8.57
C ASN A 58 11.96 14.61 -7.85
N ASN A 59 11.85 14.37 -6.55
CA ASN A 59 10.60 14.56 -5.81
C ASN A 59 10.71 15.42 -4.54
N VAL A 60 11.89 15.56 -3.92
CA VAL A 60 12.03 16.32 -2.66
C VAL A 60 11.51 17.75 -2.77
N ASP A 61 11.79 18.45 -3.87
CA ASP A 61 11.27 19.82 -4.06
C ASP A 61 9.74 19.86 -4.11
N LYS A 62 9.12 18.82 -4.68
CA LYS A 62 7.66 18.68 -4.80
C LYS A 62 7.00 18.32 -3.48
N TRP A 63 7.73 17.66 -2.57
CA TRP A 63 7.21 17.23 -1.27
C TRP A 63 6.71 18.39 -0.41
N THR A 64 7.26 19.59 -0.57
CA THR A 64 6.80 20.80 0.12
C THR A 64 5.31 21.08 -0.13
N ASN A 65 4.81 20.79 -1.34
CA ASN A 65 3.42 20.97 -1.74
C ASN A 65 2.54 19.74 -1.44
N SER A 66 3.14 18.65 -0.99
CA SER A 66 2.47 17.36 -0.75
C SER A 66 2.81 16.77 0.62
N ASN A 67 2.99 17.64 1.62
CA ASN A 67 3.25 17.27 3.01
C ASN A 67 4.61 16.55 3.20
N GLU A 68 5.69 17.34 3.25
CA GLU A 68 7.07 16.83 3.21
C GLU A 68 7.39 15.77 4.28
N MET A 69 6.96 16.00 5.52
CA MET A 69 7.21 15.04 6.60
C MET A 69 6.41 13.75 6.40
N LYS A 70 5.23 13.81 5.78
CA LYS A 70 4.43 12.63 5.45
C LYS A 70 5.12 11.81 4.35
N ARG A 71 5.57 12.43 3.26
CA ARG A 71 6.34 11.75 2.20
C ARG A 71 7.60 11.07 2.75
N CYS A 72 8.28 11.73 3.69
CA CYS A 72 9.40 11.12 4.41
C CYS A 72 9.00 9.89 5.23
N ARG A 73 7.87 9.93 5.94
CA ARG A 73 7.36 8.79 6.72
C ARG A 73 6.94 7.64 5.81
N ASP A 74 6.35 7.92 4.65
CA ASP A 74 5.99 6.91 3.64
C ASP A 74 7.22 6.19 3.10
N LEU A 75 8.27 6.95 2.73
CA LEU A 75 9.54 6.36 2.31
C LEU A 75 10.17 5.51 3.42
N ASN A 76 10.16 5.97 4.66
CA ASN A 76 10.69 5.18 5.77
C ASN A 76 9.87 3.92 6.02
N HIS A 77 8.54 4.01 5.94
CA HIS A 77 7.67 2.85 6.07
C HIS A 77 7.99 1.81 5.02
N ILE A 78 8.03 2.16 3.73
CA ILE A 78 8.21 1.18 2.65
C ILE A 78 9.56 0.46 2.77
N LEU A 79 10.63 1.19 3.13
CA LEU A 79 11.95 0.62 3.36
C LEU A 79 11.99 -0.29 4.60
N ASN A 80 11.36 0.12 5.70
CA ASN A 80 11.24 -0.71 6.90
C ASN A 80 10.45 -2.00 6.61
N SER A 81 9.38 -1.91 5.81
CA SER A 81 8.57 -3.07 5.39
C SER A 81 9.38 -4.05 4.53
N ILE A 82 10.19 -3.55 3.59
CA ILE A 82 11.12 -4.37 2.79
C ILE A 82 12.14 -5.07 3.68
N ILE A 83 12.83 -4.34 4.56
CA ILE A 83 13.84 -4.91 5.47
C ILE A 83 13.21 -5.97 6.37
N LYS A 84 12.01 -5.71 6.90
CA LYS A 84 11.25 -6.66 7.71
C LYS A 84 10.91 -7.93 6.94
N LYS A 85 10.43 -7.81 5.69
CA LYS A 85 10.12 -8.96 4.81
C LYS A 85 11.36 -9.84 4.62
N ILE A 86 12.54 -9.23 4.48
CA ILE A 86 13.82 -9.93 4.37
C ILE A 86 14.18 -10.62 5.71
N LYS A 87 14.20 -9.89 6.83
CA LYS A 87 14.61 -10.42 8.15
C LYS A 87 13.69 -11.53 8.68
N THR A 88 12.44 -11.60 8.22
CA THR A 88 11.47 -12.62 8.64
C THR A 88 11.49 -13.88 7.78
N LYS A 89 12.29 -13.93 6.70
CA LYS A 89 12.48 -15.15 5.91
C LYS A 89 13.08 -16.27 6.76
N LYS A 90 12.63 -17.49 6.48
CA LYS A 90 13.11 -18.71 7.13
C LYS A 90 13.76 -19.65 6.11
N PRO A 91 14.94 -20.23 6.43
CA PRO A 91 15.75 -19.94 7.62
C PRO A 91 16.33 -18.51 7.60
N TYR A 92 16.56 -17.92 8.77
CA TYR A 92 17.26 -16.64 8.85
C TYR A 92 18.73 -16.84 8.45
N GLU A 93 19.24 -16.00 7.55
CA GLU A 93 20.67 -15.97 7.21
C GLU A 93 21.27 -14.64 7.69
N PRO A 94 22.42 -14.64 8.39
CA PRO A 94 23.11 -13.41 8.80
C PRO A 94 23.41 -12.46 7.63
N SER A 95 23.50 -13.01 6.43
CA SER A 95 23.69 -12.31 5.17
C SER A 95 22.54 -11.31 4.85
N TYR A 96 21.41 -11.40 5.55
CA TYR A 96 20.30 -10.44 5.48
C TYR A 96 20.65 -9.08 6.10
N GLU A 97 21.58 -9.05 7.06
CA GLU A 97 22.08 -7.81 7.69
C GLU A 97 22.84 -6.96 6.66
N LEU A 98 23.53 -7.61 5.71
CA LEU A 98 24.20 -6.91 4.62
C LEU A 98 23.20 -6.17 3.72
N VAL A 99 22.08 -6.81 3.41
CA VAL A 99 21.03 -6.19 2.59
C VAL A 99 20.36 -5.02 3.32
N GLU A 100 20.08 -5.17 4.61
CA GLU A 100 19.60 -4.07 5.46
C GLU A 100 20.58 -2.89 5.47
N SER A 101 21.88 -3.17 5.59
CA SER A 101 22.94 -2.15 5.54
C SER A 101 22.94 -1.41 4.21
N TYR A 102 22.81 -2.12 3.09
CA TYR A 102 22.72 -1.48 1.76
C TYR A 102 21.52 -0.55 1.65
N ILE A 103 20.33 -1.00 2.06
CA ILE A 103 19.09 -0.21 2.02
C ILE A 103 19.23 1.05 2.90
N ASN A 104 19.70 0.88 4.13
CA ASN A 104 19.85 2.00 5.08
C ASN A 104 20.87 3.01 4.58
N SER A 105 22.03 2.54 4.10
CA SER A 105 23.10 3.41 3.59
C SER A 105 22.66 4.19 2.36
N ALA A 106 22.00 3.54 1.41
CA ALA A 106 21.46 4.18 0.21
C ALA A 106 20.45 5.28 0.58
N ALA A 107 19.52 5.00 1.49
CA ALA A 107 18.52 5.98 1.93
C ALA A 107 19.15 7.15 2.69
N ILE A 108 20.12 6.90 3.58
CA ILE A 108 20.83 7.95 4.33
C ILE A 108 21.54 8.90 3.36
N LEU A 109 22.31 8.36 2.41
CA LEU A 109 23.05 9.15 1.43
C LEU A 109 22.10 10.00 0.57
N SER A 110 21.06 9.37 0.03
CA SER A 110 20.07 10.05 -0.83
C SER A 110 19.39 11.20 -0.09
N LEU A 111 18.95 10.97 1.16
CA LEU A 111 18.23 11.97 1.95
C LEU A 111 19.15 13.10 2.44
N GLN A 112 20.34 12.80 2.96
CA GLN A 112 21.26 13.80 3.48
C GLN A 112 21.72 14.81 2.42
N VAL A 113 21.85 14.35 1.17
CA VAL A 113 22.24 15.22 0.06
C VAL A 113 21.10 16.17 -0.33
N GLN A 114 19.85 15.70 -0.28
CA GLN A 114 18.72 16.40 -0.89
C GLN A 114 17.84 17.16 0.11
N THR A 115 17.80 16.77 1.39
CA THR A 115 16.93 17.41 2.40
C THR A 115 17.50 17.35 3.82
N ARG A 116 17.16 18.37 4.62
CA ARG A 116 17.49 18.44 6.05
C ARG A 116 16.31 18.12 6.97
N LYS A 117 15.14 17.83 6.40
CA LYS A 117 13.90 17.59 7.17
C LYS A 117 13.50 16.12 7.17
N CYS A 118 13.88 15.38 6.13
CA CYS A 118 13.67 13.94 6.08
C CYS A 118 14.93 13.18 6.47
N PHE A 119 14.78 12.24 7.41
CA PHE A 119 15.85 11.37 7.85
C PHE A 119 15.40 9.92 7.79
N ARG A 120 16.36 9.03 7.53
CA ARG A 120 16.15 7.60 7.63
C ARG A 120 15.91 7.21 9.10
N ASP A 121 14.72 6.72 9.41
CA ASP A 121 14.31 6.16 10.71
C ASP A 121 14.37 4.63 10.65
N SER A 122 15.58 4.10 10.82
CA SER A 122 15.87 2.66 10.79
C SER A 122 15.62 1.96 12.13
N LYS A 123 14.94 2.60 13.08
CA LYS A 123 14.81 2.05 14.44
C LYS A 123 14.18 0.65 14.43
N ASP A 124 14.83 -0.24 15.17
CA ASP A 124 14.65 -1.70 15.21
C ASP A 124 13.29 -2.23 15.72
N ASN A 125 12.28 -1.37 15.92
CA ASN A 125 10.95 -1.88 16.28
C ASN A 125 10.21 -2.36 15.03
N TYR A 126 10.70 -3.49 14.53
CA TYR A 126 10.16 -4.29 13.46
C TYR A 126 8.81 -4.93 13.84
N ASP A 127 8.02 -4.36 14.75
CA ASP A 127 6.64 -4.82 14.96
C ASP A 127 5.83 -4.48 13.70
N LEU A 128 5.47 -5.51 12.92
CA LEU A 128 4.75 -5.37 11.65
C LEU A 128 3.41 -4.70 11.86
N ASP A 129 2.68 -5.13 12.90
CA ASP A 129 1.38 -4.58 13.21
C ASP A 129 1.53 -3.10 13.56
N TYR A 130 2.57 -2.72 14.31
CA TYR A 130 2.84 -1.31 14.59
C TYR A 130 3.20 -0.50 13.34
N ILE A 131 4.11 -0.99 12.49
CA ILE A 131 4.56 -0.31 11.28
C ILE A 131 3.39 -0.08 10.31
N GLU A 132 2.55 -1.11 10.14
CA GLU A 132 1.39 -1.09 9.26
C GLU A 132 0.28 -0.21 9.80
N ASN A 133 -0.08 -0.36 11.08
CA ASN A 133 -1.10 0.47 11.71
C ASN A 133 -0.69 1.95 11.77
N LYS A 134 0.60 2.24 12.02
CA LYS A 134 1.14 3.61 11.98
C LYS A 134 0.95 4.21 10.59
N LYS A 135 1.28 3.48 9.52
CA LYS A 135 1.05 3.94 8.15
C LYS A 135 -0.43 4.18 7.88
N ASN A 136 -1.28 3.20 8.16
CA ASN A 136 -2.70 3.28 7.81
C ASN A 136 -3.43 4.40 8.57
N ILE A 137 -3.05 4.67 9.83
CA ILE A 137 -3.57 5.81 10.59
C ILE A 137 -3.06 7.14 10.00
N ASP A 138 -1.79 7.23 9.64
CA ASP A 138 -1.21 8.43 9.02
C ASP A 138 -1.84 8.72 7.65
N ASP A 139 -2.07 7.69 6.84
CA ASP A 139 -2.78 7.74 5.55
C ASP A 139 -4.21 8.25 5.71
N LEU A 140 -4.98 7.68 6.66
CA LEU A 140 -6.34 8.12 6.95
C LEU A 140 -6.39 9.59 7.40
N CYS A 141 -5.45 10.02 8.25
CA CYS A 141 -5.40 11.43 8.68
C CYS A 141 -5.11 12.38 7.51
N GLU A 142 -4.21 12.00 6.60
CA GLU A 142 -3.91 12.77 5.39
C GLU A 142 -5.16 12.89 4.49
N ASP A 143 -5.86 11.79 4.27
CA ASP A 143 -7.04 11.78 3.41
C ASP A 143 -8.21 12.56 4.01
N ILE A 144 -8.46 12.46 5.33
CA ILE A 144 -9.48 13.27 6.02
C ILE A 144 -9.14 14.76 5.92
N THR A 145 -7.87 15.13 6.07
CA THR A 145 -7.41 16.52 5.91
C THR A 145 -7.67 17.00 4.49
N PHE A 146 -7.30 16.21 3.49
CA PHE A 146 -7.52 16.52 2.09
C PHE A 146 -9.01 16.67 1.76
N ILE A 147 -9.86 15.75 2.22
CA ILE A 147 -11.31 15.80 2.00
C ILE A 147 -11.90 17.09 2.62
N LYS A 148 -11.45 17.45 3.82
CA LYS A 148 -11.87 18.68 4.50
C LYS A 148 -11.50 19.92 3.68
N ASP A 149 -10.26 20.00 3.20
CA ASP A 149 -9.74 21.16 2.47
C ASP A 149 -10.32 21.27 1.06
N LYS A 150 -10.55 20.13 0.41
CA LYS A 150 -11.06 20.05 -0.97
C LYS A 150 -12.55 19.81 -1.05
N PHE A 151 -13.28 19.97 0.07
CA PHE A 151 -14.69 19.60 0.17
C PHE A 151 -15.55 20.16 -0.97
N SER A 152 -15.33 21.40 -1.41
CA SER A 152 -16.07 22.04 -2.51
C SER A 152 -15.87 21.36 -3.87
N GLU A 153 -14.71 20.76 -4.12
CA GLU A 153 -14.30 20.17 -5.40
C GLU A 153 -14.83 18.74 -5.61
N PHE A 154 -15.36 18.10 -4.57
CA PHE A 154 -15.98 16.77 -4.71
C PHE A 154 -17.24 16.84 -5.57
N HIS A 155 -17.28 16.01 -6.61
CA HIS A 155 -18.43 15.80 -7.48
C HIS A 155 -18.97 14.36 -7.32
N ASN A 156 -20.23 14.18 -7.69
CA ASN A 156 -21.05 13.10 -7.15
C ASN A 156 -20.74 11.71 -7.72
N ASN A 157 -20.15 11.64 -8.90
CA ASN A 157 -19.86 10.38 -9.61
C ASN A 157 -18.85 9.49 -8.87
N ASN A 158 -17.87 10.08 -8.19
CA ASN A 158 -16.83 9.34 -7.46
C ASN A 158 -16.99 9.43 -5.93
N CYS A 159 -17.90 10.28 -5.46
CA CYS A 159 -18.13 10.57 -4.04
C CYS A 159 -18.42 9.31 -3.21
N LYS A 160 -19.27 8.40 -3.70
CA LYS A 160 -19.64 7.17 -2.98
C LYS A 160 -18.47 6.21 -2.80
N GLN A 161 -17.55 6.12 -3.77
CA GLN A 161 -16.37 5.26 -3.66
C GLN A 161 -15.43 5.78 -2.57
N ILE A 162 -15.24 7.10 -2.50
CA ILE A 162 -14.43 7.76 -1.47
C ILE A 162 -15.10 7.59 -0.10
N GLU A 163 -16.43 7.78 -0.01
CA GLU A 163 -17.19 7.54 1.22
C GLU A 163 -17.00 6.10 1.73
N SER A 164 -17.20 5.10 0.87
CA SER A 164 -17.02 3.69 1.26
C SER A 164 -15.59 3.39 1.70
N TYR A 165 -14.59 3.90 0.97
CA TYR A 165 -13.18 3.74 1.33
C TYR A 165 -12.88 4.31 2.74
N ILE A 166 -13.33 5.53 3.03
CA ILE A 166 -13.11 6.18 4.32
C ILE A 166 -13.84 5.44 5.46
N ASP A 167 -15.08 5.02 5.24
CA ASP A 167 -15.85 4.25 6.22
C ASP A 167 -15.17 2.89 6.55
N GLU A 168 -14.62 2.20 5.54
CA GLU A 168 -13.86 0.97 5.71
C GLU A 168 -12.58 1.21 6.54
N GLN A 169 -11.81 2.25 6.22
CA GLN A 169 -10.59 2.60 6.97
C GLN A 169 -10.90 2.90 8.44
N ILE A 170 -11.95 3.70 8.70
CA ILE A 170 -12.35 4.04 10.08
C ILE A 170 -12.79 2.80 10.86
N THR A 171 -13.58 1.93 10.23
CA THR A 171 -14.06 0.69 10.85
C THR A 171 -12.89 -0.20 11.26
N ALA A 172 -11.86 -0.30 10.42
CA ALA A 172 -10.67 -1.09 10.70
C ALA A 172 -9.76 -0.45 11.77
N LEU A 173 -9.53 0.86 11.69
CA LEU A 173 -8.48 1.54 12.45
C LEU A 173 -8.95 2.11 13.78
N LYS A 174 -10.22 2.48 13.93
CA LYS A 174 -10.74 3.07 15.19
C LYS A 174 -10.53 2.12 16.39
N PRO A 175 -10.83 0.80 16.31
CA PRO A 175 -10.57 -0.11 17.43
C PRO A 175 -9.08 -0.24 17.77
N ILE A 176 -8.20 -0.19 16.77
CA ILE A 176 -6.74 -0.29 16.94
C ILE A 176 -6.23 0.97 17.66
N TYR A 177 -6.68 2.15 17.21
CA TYR A 177 -6.38 3.42 17.86
C TYR A 177 -6.83 3.41 19.32
N THR A 178 -8.08 3.04 19.61
CA THR A 178 -8.63 3.04 20.98
C THR A 178 -7.83 2.13 21.91
N LYS A 179 -7.37 0.97 21.44
CA LYS A 179 -6.55 0.04 22.25
C LYS A 179 -5.13 0.54 22.51
N SER A 180 -4.63 1.49 21.74
CA SER A 180 -3.23 1.92 21.76
C SER A 180 -3.08 3.41 21.50
N GLN A 181 -3.96 4.21 22.11
CA GLN A 181 -4.07 5.64 21.85
C GLN A 181 -2.74 6.37 21.96
N ALA A 182 -2.01 6.18 23.07
CA ALA A 182 -0.72 6.82 23.29
C ALA A 182 0.32 6.53 22.18
N LYS A 183 0.24 5.38 21.51
CA LYS A 183 1.14 5.04 20.40
C LYS A 183 0.87 5.84 19.13
N TYR A 184 -0.39 6.22 18.89
CA TYR A 184 -0.84 6.77 17.61
C TYR A 184 -1.31 8.22 17.71
N SER A 185 -1.63 8.75 18.90
CA SER A 185 -2.00 10.15 19.09
C SER A 185 -0.97 11.15 18.54
N PRO A 186 0.36 10.91 18.58
CA PRO A 186 1.31 11.81 17.93
C PRO A 186 1.10 11.95 16.41
N ILE A 187 0.61 10.90 15.74
CA ILE A 187 0.29 10.94 14.31
C ILE A 187 -0.93 11.81 14.07
N LEU A 188 -1.99 11.64 14.86
CA LEU A 188 -3.20 12.47 14.76
C LEU A 188 -2.87 13.94 15.02
N GLY A 189 -2.07 14.22 16.06
CA GLY A 189 -1.66 15.57 16.42
C GLY A 189 -0.88 16.28 15.32
N TYR A 190 -0.14 15.55 14.47
CA TYR A 190 0.53 16.12 13.29
C TYR A 190 -0.46 16.77 12.31
N TYR A 191 -1.70 16.26 12.23
CA TYR A 191 -2.78 16.80 11.39
C TYR A 191 -3.77 17.67 12.18
N ASN A 192 -3.44 18.04 13.43
CA ASN A 192 -4.31 18.78 14.35
C ASN A 192 -5.60 18.02 14.75
N PHE A 193 -5.53 16.69 14.81
CA PHE A 193 -6.57 15.86 15.40
C PHE A 193 -6.16 15.40 16.80
N ASN A 194 -7.11 15.39 17.72
CA ASN A 194 -7.00 14.84 19.07
C ASN A 194 -7.49 13.39 19.13
N SER A 195 -8.47 13.03 18.29
CA SER A 195 -9.05 11.69 18.26
C SER A 195 -9.73 11.39 16.91
N PHE A 196 -10.16 10.13 16.73
CA PHE A 196 -11.00 9.74 15.60
C PHE A 196 -12.36 10.44 15.58
N ASP A 197 -12.83 10.97 16.72
CA ASP A 197 -14.11 11.67 16.76
C ASP A 197 -14.03 13.04 16.06
N ASP A 198 -12.82 13.60 15.89
CA ASP A 198 -12.61 14.83 15.11
C ASP A 198 -12.84 14.61 13.59
N PHE A 199 -12.93 13.36 13.14
CA PHE A 199 -13.26 13.04 11.75
C PHE A 199 -14.77 13.18 11.46
N ASN A 200 -15.61 13.12 12.49
CA ASN A 200 -17.07 12.96 12.35
C ASN A 200 -17.72 14.06 11.50
N ASP A 201 -17.31 15.32 11.67
CA ASP A 201 -17.85 16.44 10.91
C ASP A 201 -17.52 16.32 9.42
N THR A 202 -16.25 16.02 9.10
CA THR A 202 -15.79 15.81 7.72
C THR A 202 -16.56 14.67 7.05
N ILE A 203 -16.72 13.54 7.75
CA ILE A 203 -17.44 12.36 7.23
C ILE A 203 -18.92 12.66 7.05
N THR A 204 -19.57 13.30 8.02
CA THR A 204 -21.00 13.65 7.95
C THR A 204 -21.26 14.59 6.77
N ASN A 205 -20.37 15.56 6.55
CA ASN A 205 -20.44 16.47 5.41
C ASN A 205 -20.23 15.73 4.08
N LEU A 206 -19.24 14.82 4.01
CA LEU A 206 -19.00 13.98 2.83
C LEU A 206 -20.24 13.17 2.47
N LYS A 207 -20.81 12.43 3.44
CA LYS A 207 -22.04 11.64 3.28
C LYS A 207 -23.21 12.49 2.78
N SER A 208 -23.43 13.64 3.41
CA SER A 208 -24.49 14.57 3.02
C SER A 208 -24.33 15.06 1.58
N LYS A 209 -23.08 15.32 1.15
CA LYS A 209 -22.78 15.72 -0.23
C LYS A 209 -23.02 14.58 -1.22
N CYS A 210 -22.60 13.36 -0.88
CA CYS A 210 -22.81 12.19 -1.73
C CYS A 210 -24.31 11.80 -1.86
N GLN A 211 -25.15 12.10 -0.86
CA GLN A 211 -26.58 11.79 -0.86
C GLN A 211 -27.46 12.73 -1.70
N LYS A 212 -27.12 14.03 -1.79
CA LYS A 212 -27.94 15.08 -2.45
C LYS A 212 -28.30 14.81 -3.92
N VAL A 213 -27.67 13.84 -4.57
CA VAL A 213 -27.90 13.51 -6.00
C VAL A 213 -28.89 12.39 -6.25
N THR A 214 -29.10 11.50 -5.28
CA THR A 214 -30.13 10.46 -5.43
C THR A 214 -31.52 11.09 -5.47
N ALA A 215 -31.73 12.21 -4.76
CA ALA A 215 -32.99 12.94 -4.73
C ALA A 215 -33.21 13.87 -5.94
N THR A 216 -32.14 14.50 -6.48
CA THR A 216 -32.26 15.40 -7.64
C THR A 216 -32.36 14.65 -8.97
N ALA A 217 -31.82 13.44 -9.09
CA ALA A 217 -32.05 12.58 -10.26
C ALA A 217 -33.50 12.06 -10.37
N LEU A 218 -34.25 12.03 -9.25
CA LEU A 218 -35.66 11.64 -9.22
C LEU A 218 -36.63 12.82 -9.44
N ALA A 219 -36.15 14.06 -9.34
CA ALA A 219 -36.99 15.27 -9.46
C ALA A 219 -36.97 15.89 -10.88
N GLY A 220 -36.15 15.35 -11.80
CA GLY A 220 -35.91 15.94 -13.12
C GLY A 220 -36.78 15.44 -14.26
N ASP A 221 -37.69 14.49 -14.04
CA ASP A 221 -38.52 13.92 -15.10
C ASP A 221 -39.98 13.73 -14.65
N GLN A 222 -40.62 14.84 -14.28
CA GLN A 222 -42.09 14.91 -14.25
C GLN A 222 -42.56 15.94 -15.26
N GLY A 223 -42.55 15.52 -16.53
CA GLY A 223 -43.50 16.02 -17.50
C GLY A 223 -44.93 15.70 -17.05
N GLU A 224 -45.80 16.69 -17.18
CA GLU A 224 -47.19 16.69 -16.77
C GLU A 224 -48.04 15.57 -17.40
N MET A 225 -48.88 14.91 -16.59
CA MET A 225 -50.28 14.45 -16.83
C MET A 225 -50.60 13.12 -16.11
N PRO A 226 -51.88 12.79 -15.84
CA PRO A 226 -52.86 13.49 -15.02
C PRO A 226 -53.32 12.61 -13.84
N GLN A 227 -54.06 13.20 -12.90
CA GLN A 227 -54.67 12.51 -11.77
C GLN A 227 -55.52 11.30 -12.18
N HIS A 228 -55.15 10.11 -11.68
CA HIS A 228 -56.09 9.02 -11.50
C HIS A 228 -56.04 8.47 -10.07
N SER A 229 -57.17 8.66 -9.39
CA SER A 229 -57.54 8.07 -8.12
C SER A 229 -57.61 6.54 -8.26
N GLY A 230 -56.72 5.84 -7.57
CA GLY A 230 -56.78 4.39 -7.42
C GLY A 230 -56.03 3.97 -6.16
N LYS A 231 -56.78 3.54 -5.14
CA LYS A 231 -56.28 2.85 -3.93
C LYS A 231 -55.18 1.86 -4.30
N ASN A 232 -53.99 2.01 -3.73
CA ASN A 232 -53.02 0.91 -3.66
C ASN A 232 -52.40 0.86 -2.28
N SER A 233 -52.66 -0.27 -1.63
CA SER A 233 -52.24 -0.69 -0.31
C SER A 233 -50.71 -0.70 -0.18
N SER A 234 -50.20 -0.15 0.91
CA SER A 234 -48.79 -0.22 1.28
C SER A 234 -48.40 -1.68 1.56
N ILE A 235 -47.76 -2.33 0.59
CA ILE A 235 -47.07 -3.60 0.83
C ILE A 235 -45.69 -3.27 1.40
N ILE A 236 -45.54 -3.41 2.72
CA ILE A 236 -44.24 -3.45 3.37
C ILE A 236 -43.55 -4.73 2.92
N ALA A 237 -42.64 -4.63 1.95
CA ALA A 237 -41.76 -5.73 1.58
C ALA A 237 -40.67 -5.88 2.66
N VAL A 238 -40.94 -6.73 3.65
CA VAL A 238 -39.91 -7.25 4.56
C VAL A 238 -39.02 -8.19 3.74
N THR A 239 -37.92 -7.66 3.19
CA THR A 239 -36.88 -8.50 2.61
C THR A 239 -36.05 -9.07 3.76
N SER A 240 -36.34 -10.31 4.11
CA SER A 240 -35.52 -11.12 5.01
C SER A 240 -34.10 -11.23 4.45
N LEU A 241 -33.09 -11.02 5.31
CA LEU A 241 -31.66 -11.15 5.03
C LEU A 241 -31.28 -12.48 4.34
N SER A 242 -32.12 -13.52 4.48
CA SER A 242 -31.96 -14.83 3.84
C SER A 242 -32.09 -14.79 2.31
N GLY A 243 -32.89 -13.86 1.77
CA GLY A 243 -33.10 -13.72 0.32
C GLY A 243 -31.87 -13.18 -0.43
N ILE A 244 -31.07 -12.34 0.22
CA ILE A 244 -29.87 -11.72 -0.35
C ILE A 244 -28.72 -12.75 -0.45
N LEU A 245 -28.56 -13.64 0.55
CA LEU A 245 -27.58 -14.73 0.44
C LEU A 245 -27.94 -15.75 -0.64
N SER A 246 -29.22 -16.05 -0.82
CA SER A 246 -29.68 -17.01 -1.84
C SER A 246 -29.45 -16.49 -3.26
N SER A 247 -29.53 -15.18 -3.48
CA SER A 247 -29.29 -14.56 -4.79
C SER A 247 -27.79 -14.57 -5.18
N PHE A 248 -26.86 -14.47 -4.22
CA PHE A 248 -25.43 -14.63 -4.50
C PHE A 248 -25.05 -16.05 -4.94
N ILE A 249 -25.68 -17.08 -4.37
CA ILE A 249 -25.44 -18.48 -4.76
C ILE A 249 -25.96 -18.76 -6.16
N LEU A 250 -27.12 -18.18 -6.53
CA LEU A 250 -27.66 -18.29 -7.87
C LEU A 250 -26.79 -17.57 -8.89
N LEU A 251 -26.35 -16.34 -8.61
CA LEU A 251 -25.44 -15.59 -9.48
C LEU A 251 -24.10 -16.33 -9.67
N TYR A 252 -23.55 -16.92 -8.61
CA TYR A 252 -22.34 -17.76 -8.71
C TYR A 252 -22.51 -18.94 -9.67
N LYS A 253 -23.70 -19.55 -9.76
CA LYS A 253 -23.98 -20.67 -10.66
C LYS A 253 -24.40 -20.27 -12.07
N THR A 254 -25.09 -19.14 -12.25
CA THR A 254 -25.72 -18.78 -13.54
C THR A 254 -24.94 -17.73 -14.34
N THR A 255 -23.99 -17.02 -13.73
CA THR A 255 -23.13 -16.05 -14.45
C THR A 255 -21.70 -16.52 -14.59
N SER A 256 -20.98 -15.98 -15.58
CA SER A 256 -19.56 -16.24 -15.84
C SER A 256 -18.64 -15.87 -14.67
N PHE A 257 -19.17 -15.16 -13.66
CA PHE A 257 -18.47 -14.80 -12.42
C PHE A 257 -17.96 -16.04 -11.65
N GLY A 258 -18.76 -17.12 -11.57
CA GLY A 258 -18.33 -18.37 -10.93
C GLY A 258 -17.20 -19.05 -11.69
N SER A 259 -17.26 -19.07 -13.03
CA SER A 259 -16.18 -19.57 -13.89
C SER A 259 -14.89 -18.74 -13.75
N MET A 260 -15.03 -17.41 -13.64
CA MET A 260 -13.91 -16.49 -13.51
C MET A 260 -13.23 -16.61 -12.13
N LEU A 261 -14.00 -16.70 -11.04
CA LEU A 261 -13.48 -16.94 -9.70
C LEU A 261 -12.80 -18.32 -9.59
N ASN A 262 -13.41 -19.34 -10.17
CA ASN A 262 -12.85 -20.69 -10.21
C ASN A 262 -11.59 -20.75 -11.09
N THR A 263 -11.50 -19.93 -12.15
CA THR A 263 -10.29 -19.77 -12.98
C THR A 263 -9.18 -19.06 -12.21
N LEU A 264 -9.49 -18.04 -11.42
CA LEU A 264 -8.51 -17.34 -10.57
C LEU A 264 -7.98 -18.25 -9.46
N ILE A 265 -8.86 -19.00 -8.78
CA ILE A 265 -8.48 -19.97 -7.75
C ILE A 265 -7.69 -21.14 -8.37
N ARG A 266 -8.13 -21.66 -9.52
CA ARG A 266 -7.43 -22.74 -10.24
C ARG A 266 -6.09 -22.29 -10.82
N LYS A 267 -5.93 -21.04 -11.27
CA LYS A 267 -4.63 -20.46 -11.64
C LYS A 267 -3.70 -20.39 -10.42
N LYS A 268 -4.21 -19.94 -9.26
CA LYS A 268 -3.43 -19.88 -8.01
C LYS A 268 -2.97 -21.27 -7.52
N ILE A 269 -3.83 -22.29 -7.63
CA ILE A 269 -3.51 -23.67 -7.25
C ILE A 269 -2.60 -24.36 -8.29
N LYS A 270 -2.81 -24.12 -9.60
CA LYS A 270 -2.00 -24.72 -10.66
C LYS A 270 -0.56 -24.18 -10.67
N TYR A 271 -0.35 -22.91 -10.32
CA TYR A 271 1.00 -22.36 -10.12
C TYR A 271 1.68 -22.90 -8.85
N GLY A 272 0.92 -23.16 -7.77
CA GLY A 272 1.45 -23.79 -6.56
C GLY A 272 1.83 -25.27 -6.73
N ASN A 273 1.10 -26.02 -7.57
CA ASN A 273 1.30 -27.46 -7.75
C ASN A 273 2.19 -27.83 -8.95
N ASN A 274 2.44 -26.92 -9.91
CA ASN A 274 3.32 -27.18 -11.06
C ASN A 274 4.82 -27.15 -10.73
N LEU A 275 5.20 -26.84 -9.48
CA LEU A 275 6.60 -26.87 -9.04
C LEU A 275 6.98 -28.16 -8.30
N SER A 276 6.04 -29.10 -8.07
CA SER A 276 6.32 -30.31 -7.30
C SER A 276 6.27 -31.64 -8.06
N ASP A 277 6.03 -31.67 -9.38
CA ASP A 277 6.04 -32.93 -10.13
C ASP A 277 6.50 -32.72 -11.58
N LYS A 278 7.80 -32.92 -11.84
CA LYS A 278 8.36 -33.87 -12.83
C LYS A 278 9.87 -33.65 -13.00
N ALA A 279 10.62 -34.70 -12.64
CA ALA A 279 12.05 -34.89 -12.88
C ALA A 279 12.42 -34.98 -14.36
N TYR A 280 13.66 -34.65 -14.74
CA TYR A 280 14.68 -35.66 -15.08
C TYR A 280 16.09 -35.08 -15.30
N TYR A 281 17.07 -35.90 -14.93
CA TYR A 281 18.50 -35.79 -15.23
C TYR A 281 18.79 -36.03 -16.73
N GLU A 282 19.71 -35.26 -17.31
CA GLU A 282 20.55 -35.51 -18.52
C GLU A 282 20.92 -34.12 -19.06
N THR A 283 22.08 -33.56 -18.76
CA THR A 283 23.29 -33.86 -19.53
C THR A 283 24.51 -33.46 -18.69
N LEU A 284 25.22 -34.48 -18.23
CA LEU A 284 26.61 -34.39 -17.79
C LEU A 284 27.40 -34.92 -18.98
N GLU A 285 27.91 -34.01 -19.82
CA GLU A 285 28.91 -34.32 -20.85
C GLU A 285 29.69 -33.04 -21.19
N ASP A 286 30.88 -32.99 -20.59
CA ASP A 286 32.17 -32.60 -21.14
C ASP A 286 32.54 -31.16 -21.59
N ILE A 287 33.40 -30.57 -20.72
CA ILE A 287 34.78 -30.07 -20.98
C ILE A 287 34.92 -28.67 -21.65
N PRO A 288 35.97 -27.83 -21.36
CA PRO A 288 37.19 -28.10 -20.57
C PRO A 288 37.50 -27.12 -19.42
N GLU A 289 38.24 -27.65 -18.43
CA GLU A 289 39.25 -26.92 -17.66
C GLU A 289 40.16 -26.11 -18.60
N SER A 290 40.27 -24.81 -18.34
CA SER A 290 41.44 -24.06 -18.78
C SER A 290 42.04 -23.30 -17.61
N SER A 291 43.34 -23.53 -17.51
CA SER A 291 44.32 -23.09 -16.55
C SER A 291 44.42 -21.58 -16.42
N HIS A 292 44.27 -21.06 -15.20
CA HIS A 292 45.13 -19.97 -14.76
C HIS A 292 45.59 -20.21 -13.33
N ASP A 293 46.78 -20.78 -13.28
CA ASP A 293 47.74 -20.70 -12.19
C ASP A 293 47.95 -19.22 -11.81
N GLY A 294 47.73 -18.89 -10.54
CA GLY A 294 47.66 -17.51 -10.07
C GLY A 294 47.49 -17.48 -8.56
N ALA A 295 48.49 -17.99 -7.84
CA ALA A 295 48.59 -17.89 -6.39
C ALA A 295 48.54 -16.43 -5.93
N TYR A 296 47.40 -16.00 -5.38
CA TYR A 296 47.33 -14.75 -4.63
C TYR A 296 47.85 -15.01 -3.20
N ASN A 297 49.16 -14.85 -3.01
CA ASN A 297 49.76 -14.69 -1.69
C ASN A 297 49.42 -13.30 -1.16
N ILE A 298 48.41 -13.20 -0.28
CA ILE A 298 48.16 -11.98 0.49
C ILE A 298 48.93 -12.09 1.81
N LEU A 299 50.06 -11.40 1.85
CA LEU A 299 50.89 -11.21 3.04
C LEU A 299 50.27 -10.12 3.91
N TYR A 300 49.80 -10.45 5.11
CA TYR A 300 49.43 -9.45 6.12
C TYR A 300 50.69 -8.97 6.85
N ASN A 301 51.05 -7.70 6.63
CA ASN A 301 51.99 -6.99 7.50
C ASN A 301 51.31 -6.72 8.85
N SER A 302 51.88 -7.29 9.91
CA SER A 302 51.58 -6.89 11.29
C SER A 302 52.43 -5.67 11.65
N LEU A 303 51.79 -4.51 11.77
CA LEU A 303 52.21 -3.42 12.66
C LEU A 303 51.58 -3.80 14.02
N GLY A 304 52.32 -4.04 15.10
CA GLY A 304 53.28 -3.15 15.72
C GLY A 304 52.60 -2.53 16.94
N ASP A 305 52.86 -3.07 18.13
CA ASP A 305 52.61 -2.38 19.40
C ASP A 305 53.68 -2.81 20.42
N SER A 306 54.01 -1.83 21.27
CA SER A 306 55.19 -1.72 22.15
C SER A 306 55.22 -2.69 23.34
#